data_AF-Q6AQC4-F1
#
_entry.id   AF-Q6AQC4-F1
#
_cell.length_a   1.000
_cell.length_b   1.000
_cell.length_c   1.000
_cell.angle_alpha   90.00
_cell.angle_beta   90.00
_cell.angle_gamma   90.00
#
_symmetry.space_group_name_H-M   'P 1'
#
loop_
_entity.id
_entity.type
_entity.pdbx_description
1 polymer ?
#
loop_
_entity_poly.entity_id
_entity_poly.type
_entity_poly.pdbx_seq_one_letter_code
_entity_poly.pdbx_strand_id
1 'polypeptide(L)'
;MAAQIKISDERQRQAVIMMTDMEHYSFATAAMSPQEICKFLLQYHGTLQDIVDLEESHPLEIEATAGDGCLVIFDRRAGEDIAATCDRAVRVAMRLAEAIESNMLPPTRMGIVLGEVLEVNLGKRFARFGADFSVANRLEGLCGYFGCHFLMDGEVAQRQSVYRYNLVNMGKLSLASIFHPVNIYTVYKPGVQNWPRDLPEEDLLTFIQLKNEAMELFSGNPETGVVPFFPHVREMLLAAQEFYLGKVGKKDKSIYQVLKYINENPEPNGGFNRAGMEMIEKRRDDFGRRIFHMSCGFLKSLDHDLYITLVEEIEWEKFFKLEWRLEGDVLITIDSIADGVYYLESGLVEVTDANGENIASLEAGDVFGEIAYLDEAQRRTANVVAETDVVLRKISSADLEKFPVIKRIFEKIAKKRLAQNS
;
A
#
# COMPACT_ATOMS: atom_id res chain seq x y z
N MET A 1 -28.80 -6.20 -33.29
CA MET A 1 -29.04 -4.82 -33.77
C MET A 1 -28.59 -3.88 -32.66
N ALA A 2 -27.38 -3.32 -32.76
CA ALA A 2 -26.95 -2.27 -31.84
C ALA A 2 -27.77 -1.01 -32.16
N ALA A 3 -28.51 -0.48 -31.19
CA ALA A 3 -29.21 0.78 -31.35
C ALA A 3 -28.16 1.87 -31.63
N GLN A 4 -28.23 2.52 -32.79
CA GLN A 4 -27.46 3.72 -33.07
C GLN A 4 -27.93 4.81 -32.10
N ILE A 5 -27.20 5.00 -31.01
CA ILE A 5 -27.34 6.17 -30.16
C ILE A 5 -26.93 7.36 -31.03
N LYS A 6 -27.89 8.21 -31.40
CA LYS A 6 -27.58 9.51 -32.02
C LYS A 6 -26.89 10.37 -30.95
N ILE A 7 -25.57 10.35 -30.96
CA ILE A 7 -24.73 11.28 -30.19
C ILE A 7 -24.93 12.66 -30.83
N SER A 8 -25.72 13.50 -30.17
CA SER A 8 -25.88 14.91 -30.54
C SER A 8 -25.08 15.73 -29.55
N ASP A 9 -24.03 16.38 -30.04
CA ASP A 9 -23.07 17.20 -29.28
C ASP A 9 -22.09 16.37 -28.42
N GLU A 10 -20.84 16.32 -28.89
CA GLU A 10 -19.69 15.65 -28.29
C GLU A 10 -18.63 16.72 -28.01
N ARG A 11 -18.20 16.83 -26.75
CA ARG A 11 -17.18 17.80 -26.34
C ARG A 11 -16.03 17.08 -25.67
N GLN A 12 -14.88 17.11 -26.31
CA GLN A 12 -13.62 16.63 -25.74
C GLN A 12 -12.84 17.82 -25.18
N ARG A 13 -12.35 17.68 -23.96
CA ARG A 13 -11.51 18.71 -23.30
C ARG A 13 -10.52 18.07 -22.35
N GLN A 14 -9.41 18.76 -22.12
CA GLN A 14 -8.45 18.40 -21.08
C GLN A 14 -8.83 19.10 -19.77
N ALA A 15 -8.83 18.36 -18.67
CA ALA A 15 -9.21 18.85 -17.34
C ALA A 15 -8.40 18.13 -16.25
N VAL A 16 -8.35 18.70 -15.05
CA VAL A 16 -7.85 17.97 -13.88
C VAL A 16 -9.03 17.29 -13.20
N ILE A 17 -8.94 15.98 -13.04
CA ILE A 17 -9.96 15.11 -12.45
C ILE A 17 -9.52 14.77 -11.03
N MET A 18 -10.39 14.99 -10.05
CA MET A 18 -10.22 14.57 -8.67
C MET A 18 -11.36 13.61 -8.30
N MET A 19 -11.00 12.39 -7.91
CA MET A 19 -11.94 11.43 -7.32
C MET A 19 -11.75 11.44 -5.81
N THR A 20 -12.83 11.40 -5.05
CA THR A 20 -12.80 11.33 -3.59
C THR A 20 -13.63 10.18 -3.07
N ASP A 21 -13.26 9.62 -1.93
CA ASP A 21 -13.98 8.56 -1.24
C ASP A 21 -13.72 8.63 0.28
N MET A 22 -14.71 8.32 1.11
CA MET A 22 -14.56 8.41 2.56
C MET A 22 -13.80 7.18 3.11
N GLU A 23 -12.95 7.38 4.12
CA GLU A 23 -12.37 6.26 4.83
C GLU A 23 -13.38 5.61 5.77
N HIS A 24 -13.43 4.28 5.76
CA HIS A 24 -14.22 3.49 6.69
C HIS A 24 -15.74 3.82 6.69
N TYR A 25 -16.30 4.29 5.57
CA TYR A 25 -17.74 4.58 5.43
C TYR A 25 -18.64 3.44 5.91
N SER A 26 -18.36 2.20 5.49
CA SER A 26 -19.13 1.03 5.91
C SER A 26 -19.11 0.80 7.41
N PHE A 27 -18.02 1.17 8.11
CA PHE A 27 -17.93 1.10 9.56
C PHE A 27 -18.70 2.25 10.22
N ALA A 28 -18.52 3.48 9.72
CA ALA A 28 -19.22 4.65 10.23
C ALA A 28 -20.75 4.50 10.14
N THR A 29 -21.25 3.84 9.09
CA THR A 29 -22.68 3.66 8.85
C THR A 29 -23.26 2.34 9.33
N ALA A 30 -22.44 1.41 9.85
CA ALA A 30 -22.87 0.04 10.18
C ALA A 30 -24.04 -0.03 11.19
N ALA A 31 -24.10 0.92 12.13
CA ALA A 31 -25.12 0.99 13.17
C ALA A 31 -26.20 2.06 12.91
N MET A 32 -26.13 2.76 11.77
CA MET A 32 -27.04 3.85 11.44
C MET A 32 -28.31 3.34 10.74
N SER A 33 -29.45 3.97 11.03
CA SER A 33 -30.67 3.83 10.24
C SER A 33 -30.54 4.50 8.86
N PRO A 34 -31.37 4.15 7.87
CA PRO A 34 -31.34 4.80 6.56
C PRO A 34 -31.50 6.33 6.61
N GLN A 35 -32.30 6.86 7.54
CA GLN A 35 -32.46 8.30 7.75
C GLN A 35 -31.19 8.95 8.30
N GLU A 36 -30.49 8.28 9.22
CA GLU A 36 -29.20 8.75 9.76
C GLU A 36 -28.10 8.72 8.71
N ILE A 37 -28.02 7.66 7.90
CA ILE A 37 -27.10 7.59 6.74
C ILE A 37 -27.37 8.73 5.77
N CYS A 38 -28.64 8.98 5.43
CA CYS A 38 -29.01 10.08 4.55
C CYS A 38 -28.56 11.44 5.11
N LYS A 39 -28.84 11.71 6.39
CA LYS A 39 -28.43 12.96 7.05
C LYS A 39 -26.90 13.10 7.10
N PHE A 40 -26.20 12.01 7.42
CA PHE A 40 -24.74 11.98 7.46
C PHE A 40 -24.13 12.28 6.09
N LEU A 41 -24.61 11.62 5.03
CA LEU A 41 -24.13 11.87 3.66
C LEU A 41 -24.43 13.29 3.19
N LEU A 42 -25.62 13.84 3.50
CA LEU A 42 -25.94 15.23 3.16
C LEU A 42 -25.00 16.23 3.85
N GLN A 43 -24.69 15.98 5.14
CA GLN A 43 -23.75 16.83 5.88
C GLN A 43 -22.32 16.70 5.34
N TYR A 44 -21.88 15.47 5.04
CA TYR A 44 -20.57 15.19 4.46
C TYR A 44 -20.39 15.88 3.11
N HIS A 45 -21.30 15.63 2.16
CA HIS A 45 -21.25 16.21 0.82
C HIS A 45 -21.40 17.73 0.85
N GLY A 46 -22.24 18.27 1.75
CA GLY A 46 -22.37 19.71 1.95
C GLY A 46 -21.07 20.35 2.44
N THR A 47 -20.42 19.73 3.44
CA THR A 47 -19.14 20.23 3.98
C THR A 47 -18.02 20.15 2.93
N LEU A 48 -17.95 19.05 2.18
CA LEU A 48 -17.01 18.89 1.08
C LEU A 48 -17.23 19.98 0.02
N GLN A 49 -18.49 20.22 -0.38
CA GLN A 49 -18.83 21.25 -1.34
C GLN A 49 -18.44 22.65 -0.83
N ASP A 50 -18.72 22.98 0.43
CA ASP A 50 -18.35 24.28 1.02
C ASP A 50 -16.84 24.53 1.00
N ILE A 51 -16.02 23.48 1.12
CA ILE A 51 -14.56 23.58 1.04
C ILE A 51 -14.08 23.72 -0.41
N VAL A 52 -14.69 23.00 -1.35
CA VAL A 52 -14.27 22.94 -2.75
C VAL A 52 -14.75 24.15 -3.55
N ASP A 53 -15.99 24.57 -3.36
CA ASP A 53 -16.75 25.53 -4.18
C ASP A 53 -16.47 26.99 -3.78
N LEU A 54 -15.19 27.38 -3.81
CA LEU A 54 -14.77 28.79 -3.65
C LEU A 54 -14.49 29.44 -5.00
N GLU A 55 -14.65 30.77 -5.07
CA GLU A 55 -14.45 31.58 -6.29
C GLU A 55 -13.12 31.27 -7.01
N GLU A 56 -12.03 31.18 -6.24
CA GLU A 56 -10.69 30.85 -6.75
C GLU A 56 -10.57 29.45 -7.38
N SER A 57 -11.48 28.55 -7.06
CA SER A 57 -11.50 27.16 -7.53
C SER A 57 -12.21 27.02 -8.88
N HIS A 58 -13.06 27.97 -9.27
CA HIS A 58 -13.83 27.90 -10.51
C HIS A 58 -12.95 28.12 -11.77
N PRO A 59 -13.38 27.62 -12.94
CA PRO A 59 -14.53 26.76 -13.15
C PRO A 59 -14.23 25.34 -12.69
N LEU A 60 -15.19 24.77 -11.98
CA LEU A 60 -15.15 23.39 -11.52
C LEU A 60 -16.57 22.82 -11.60
N GLU A 61 -16.64 21.51 -11.78
CA GLU A 61 -17.88 20.73 -11.72
C GLU A 61 -17.76 19.72 -10.57
N ILE A 62 -18.78 19.65 -9.71
CA ILE A 62 -18.86 18.70 -8.60
C ILE A 62 -20.04 17.77 -8.83
N GLU A 63 -19.81 16.46 -8.74
CA GLU A 63 -20.85 15.45 -8.82
C GLU A 63 -20.67 14.40 -7.72
N ALA A 64 -21.63 14.30 -6.81
CA ALA A 64 -21.65 13.22 -5.82
C ALA A 64 -21.94 11.89 -6.54
N THR A 65 -21.13 10.87 -6.25
CA THR A 65 -21.36 9.52 -6.76
C THR A 65 -22.39 8.80 -5.87
N ALA A 66 -22.82 7.60 -6.27
CA ALA A 66 -23.72 6.81 -5.45
C ALA A 66 -22.99 6.33 -4.18
N GLY A 67 -23.19 7.03 -3.07
CA GLY A 67 -22.58 6.73 -1.76
C GLY A 67 -21.83 7.93 -1.19
N ASP A 68 -20.59 7.68 -0.78
CA ASP A 68 -19.69 8.57 -0.05
C ASP A 68 -18.57 9.17 -0.92
N GLY A 69 -18.53 8.82 -2.20
CA GLY A 69 -17.58 9.38 -3.15
C GLY A 69 -18.07 10.66 -3.83
N CYS A 70 -17.12 11.47 -4.30
CA CYS A 70 -17.40 12.66 -5.07
C CYS A 70 -16.38 12.85 -6.19
N LEU A 71 -16.88 13.19 -7.37
CA LEU A 71 -16.10 13.56 -8.55
C LEU A 71 -16.03 15.09 -8.64
N VAL A 72 -14.82 15.62 -8.75
CA VAL A 72 -14.56 17.03 -9.00
C VAL A 72 -13.73 17.17 -10.28
N ILE A 73 -14.19 18.01 -11.22
CA ILE A 73 -13.48 18.29 -12.48
C ILE A 73 -13.12 19.76 -12.51
N PHE A 74 -11.83 20.08 -12.64
CA PHE A 74 -11.34 21.43 -12.79
C PHE A 74 -11.12 21.75 -14.25
N ASP A 75 -11.92 22.67 -14.77
CA ASP A 75 -11.88 23.12 -16.15
C ASP A 75 -10.93 24.29 -16.33
N ARG A 76 -10.33 24.39 -17.51
CA ARG A 76 -9.47 25.53 -17.84
C ARG A 76 -10.29 26.79 -18.07
N ARG A 77 -9.93 27.90 -17.43
CA ARG A 77 -10.47 29.24 -17.71
C ARG A 77 -10.05 29.68 -19.12
N ALA A 78 -10.79 30.65 -19.68
CA ALA A 78 -10.40 31.27 -20.93
C ALA A 78 -9.03 31.95 -20.79
N GLY A 79 -8.04 31.51 -21.58
CA GLY A 79 -6.67 32.03 -21.56
C GLY A 79 -5.78 31.52 -20.41
N GLU A 80 -6.28 30.64 -19.54
CA GLU A 80 -5.50 29.98 -18.50
C GLU A 80 -4.66 28.84 -19.10
N ASP A 81 -3.47 28.63 -18.56
CA ASP A 81 -2.65 27.48 -18.91
C ASP A 81 -3.02 26.24 -18.07
N ILE A 82 -2.41 25.11 -18.39
CA ILE A 82 -2.71 23.87 -17.66
C ILE A 82 -2.11 23.91 -16.25
N ALA A 83 -0.98 24.58 -16.07
CA ALA A 83 -0.31 24.73 -14.78
C ALA A 83 -1.21 25.40 -13.73
N ALA A 84 -1.88 26.50 -14.10
CA ALA A 84 -2.83 27.18 -13.22
C ALA A 84 -4.07 26.32 -12.90
N THR A 85 -4.50 25.44 -13.82
CA THR A 85 -5.56 24.46 -13.53
C THR A 85 -5.09 23.41 -12.51
N CYS A 86 -3.86 22.90 -12.66
CA CYS A 86 -3.24 22.00 -11.69
C CYS A 86 -3.06 22.69 -10.32
N ASP A 87 -2.65 23.96 -10.30
CA ASP A 87 -2.52 24.76 -9.08
C ASP A 87 -3.84 24.83 -8.30
N ARG A 88 -4.96 25.08 -8.99
CA ARG A 88 -6.28 25.09 -8.36
C ARG A 88 -6.64 23.74 -7.78
N ALA A 89 -6.48 22.67 -8.55
CA ALA A 89 -6.81 21.31 -8.09
C ALA A 89 -6.01 20.92 -6.84
N VAL A 90 -4.70 21.19 -6.81
CA VAL A 90 -3.84 20.86 -5.67
C VAL A 90 -4.13 21.75 -4.46
N ARG A 91 -4.47 23.04 -4.66
CA ARG A 91 -4.97 23.90 -3.56
C ARG A 91 -6.25 23.35 -2.94
N VAL A 92 -7.18 22.83 -3.75
CA VAL A 92 -8.40 22.21 -3.25
C VAL A 92 -8.08 20.95 -2.44
N ALA A 93 -7.23 20.06 -2.97
CA ALA A 93 -6.81 18.85 -2.26
C ALA A 93 -6.15 19.17 -0.91
N MET A 94 -5.31 20.20 -0.86
CA MET A 94 -4.68 20.66 0.37
C MET A 94 -5.69 21.22 1.39
N ARG A 95 -6.69 22.00 0.93
CA ARG A 95 -7.75 22.50 1.83
C ARG A 95 -8.59 21.36 2.41
N LEU A 96 -8.91 20.36 1.59
CA LEU A 96 -9.60 19.15 2.07
C LEU A 96 -8.73 18.39 3.08
N ALA A 97 -7.44 18.20 2.81
CA ALA A 97 -6.50 17.58 3.75
C ALA A 97 -6.40 18.35 5.07
N GLU A 98 -6.31 19.68 5.04
CA GLU A 98 -6.30 20.52 6.25
C GLU A 98 -7.62 20.44 7.03
N ALA A 99 -8.75 20.31 6.34
CA ALA A 99 -10.06 20.12 6.96
C ALA A 99 -10.19 18.75 7.63
N ILE A 100 -9.60 17.70 7.05
CA ILE A 100 -9.52 16.36 7.66
C ILE A 100 -8.70 16.42 8.96
N GLU A 101 -7.51 17.01 8.91
CA GLU A 101 -6.61 17.14 10.08
C GLU A 101 -7.22 17.99 11.19
N SER A 102 -8.12 18.92 10.83
CA SER A 102 -8.87 19.76 11.77
C SER A 102 -10.19 19.14 12.23
N ASN A 103 -10.50 17.89 11.83
CA ASN A 103 -11.76 17.18 12.09
C ASN A 103 -13.02 17.91 11.58
N MET A 104 -12.88 18.82 10.61
CA MET A 104 -14.02 19.49 9.97
C MET A 104 -14.64 18.60 8.88
N LEU A 105 -13.80 17.79 8.22
CA LEU A 105 -14.21 16.80 7.25
C LEU A 105 -13.86 15.41 7.79
N PRO A 106 -14.76 14.39 7.70
CA PRO A 106 -14.38 13.01 7.91
C PRO A 106 -13.16 12.63 7.05
N PRO A 107 -12.33 11.66 7.46
CA PRO A 107 -11.20 11.22 6.64
C PRO A 107 -11.66 10.84 5.24
N THR A 108 -11.07 11.49 4.24
CA THR A 108 -11.43 11.37 2.83
C THR A 108 -10.16 11.24 2.00
N ARG A 109 -10.11 10.21 1.17
CA ARG A 109 -9.01 9.97 0.24
C ARG A 109 -9.30 10.65 -1.09
N MET A 110 -8.25 11.09 -1.78
CA MET A 110 -8.38 11.82 -3.04
C MET A 110 -7.34 11.37 -4.07
N GLY A 111 -7.79 11.08 -5.29
CA GLY A 111 -6.92 10.77 -6.42
C GLY A 111 -7.04 11.82 -7.51
N ILE A 112 -5.92 12.41 -7.92
CA ILE A 112 -5.87 13.57 -8.81
C ILE A 112 -5.09 13.25 -10.07
N VAL A 113 -5.67 13.48 -11.24
CA VAL A 113 -5.05 13.18 -12.54
C VAL A 113 -5.34 14.29 -13.53
N LEU A 114 -4.36 14.63 -14.37
CA LEU A 114 -4.60 15.44 -15.56
C LEU A 114 -4.98 14.53 -16.72
N GLY A 115 -6.17 14.72 -17.28
CA GLY A 115 -6.71 13.79 -18.26
C GLY A 115 -7.63 14.41 -19.30
N GLU A 116 -8.05 13.59 -20.25
CA GLU A 116 -9.05 13.95 -21.24
C GLU A 116 -10.44 13.50 -20.77
N VAL A 117 -11.38 14.44 -20.83
CA VAL A 117 -12.79 14.22 -20.52
C VAL A 117 -13.58 14.36 -21.81
N LEU A 118 -14.26 13.28 -22.19
CA LEU A 118 -15.24 13.27 -23.24
C LEU A 118 -16.63 13.39 -22.66
N GLU A 119 -17.32 14.48 -22.99
CA GLU A 119 -18.68 14.72 -22.57
C GLU A 119 -19.66 14.51 -23.73
N VAL A 120 -20.67 13.68 -23.48
CA VAL A 120 -21.71 13.33 -24.47
C VAL A 120 -23.08 13.64 -23.89
N ASN A 121 -23.89 14.38 -24.62
CA ASN A 121 -25.28 14.63 -24.23
C ASN A 121 -26.14 13.37 -24.47
N LEU A 122 -26.63 12.76 -23.40
CA LEU A 122 -27.60 11.66 -23.41
C LEU A 122 -29.02 12.17 -23.13
N GLY A 123 -29.46 13.16 -23.90
CA GLY A 123 -30.80 13.74 -23.85
C GLY A 123 -31.03 14.66 -22.64
N LYS A 124 -31.28 14.08 -21.46
CA LYS A 124 -31.56 14.84 -20.22
C LYS A 124 -30.35 14.97 -19.28
N ARG A 125 -29.26 14.27 -19.56
CA ARG A 125 -28.05 14.26 -18.75
C ARG A 125 -26.83 14.22 -19.67
N PHE A 126 -25.75 14.85 -19.23
CA PHE A 126 -24.44 14.65 -19.83
C PHE A 126 -23.80 13.41 -19.21
N ALA A 127 -23.20 12.57 -20.02
CA ALA A 127 -22.36 11.47 -19.57
C ALA A 127 -20.91 11.80 -19.90
N ARG A 128 -20.01 11.51 -18.96
CA ARG A 128 -18.58 11.77 -19.08
C ARG A 128 -17.83 10.46 -19.16
N PHE A 129 -16.86 10.41 -20.07
CA PHE A 129 -16.05 9.23 -20.35
C PHE A 129 -14.57 9.63 -20.42
N GLY A 130 -13.69 8.72 -20.01
CA GLY A 130 -12.24 8.91 -20.05
C GLY A 130 -11.54 7.78 -19.29
N ALA A 131 -10.38 7.36 -19.77
CA ALA A 131 -9.57 6.37 -19.05
C ALA A 131 -9.06 6.93 -17.71
N ASP A 132 -8.86 8.24 -17.64
CA ASP A 132 -8.26 8.96 -16.51
C ASP A 132 -9.15 8.96 -15.26
N PHE A 133 -10.46 8.77 -15.39
CA PHE A 133 -11.35 8.55 -14.24
C PHE A 133 -10.98 7.27 -13.48
N SER A 134 -10.63 6.20 -14.21
CA SER A 134 -10.19 4.94 -13.60
C SER A 134 -8.83 5.09 -12.91
N VAL A 135 -7.95 5.93 -13.46
CA VAL A 135 -6.65 6.26 -12.87
C VAL A 135 -6.85 7.05 -11.58
N ALA A 136 -7.65 8.11 -11.61
CA ALA A 136 -7.97 8.93 -10.44
C ALA A 136 -8.57 8.08 -9.32
N ASN A 137 -9.55 7.22 -9.63
CA ASN A 137 -10.14 6.29 -8.66
C ASN A 137 -9.11 5.31 -8.07
N ARG A 138 -8.13 4.88 -8.87
CA ARG A 138 -7.06 4.03 -8.36
C ARG A 138 -6.10 4.78 -7.44
N LEU A 139 -5.71 6.01 -7.80
CA LEU A 139 -4.88 6.85 -6.95
C LEU A 139 -5.56 7.14 -5.62
N GLU A 140 -6.86 7.42 -5.63
CA GLU A 140 -7.68 7.52 -4.42
C GLU A 140 -7.53 6.25 -3.56
N GLY A 141 -7.77 5.06 -4.13
CA GLY A 141 -7.69 3.82 -3.36
C GLY A 141 -6.30 3.51 -2.81
N LEU A 142 -5.25 4.02 -3.47
CA LEU A 142 -3.85 3.87 -3.03
C LEU A 142 -3.47 4.81 -1.88
N CYS A 143 -4.24 5.85 -1.62
CA CYS A 143 -4.01 6.77 -0.52
C CYS A 143 -3.90 6.03 0.83
N GLY A 144 -4.77 5.05 1.07
CA GLY A 144 -4.75 4.22 2.27
C GLY A 144 -3.53 3.30 2.37
N TYR A 145 -3.01 2.83 1.24
CA TYR A 145 -1.79 2.00 1.20
C TYR A 145 -0.57 2.80 1.66
N PHE A 146 -0.43 4.02 1.14
CA PHE A 146 0.68 4.93 1.48
C PHE A 146 0.45 5.74 2.76
N GLY A 147 -0.76 5.75 3.31
CA GLY A 147 -1.11 6.46 4.54
C GLY A 147 -1.19 7.97 4.35
N CYS A 148 -1.79 8.40 3.23
CA CYS A 148 -1.86 9.79 2.85
C CYS A 148 -3.29 10.19 2.45
N HIS A 149 -3.64 11.47 2.51
CA HIS A 149 -4.99 11.95 2.17
C HIS A 149 -5.23 12.04 0.67
N PHE A 150 -4.18 12.36 -0.10
CA PHE A 150 -4.30 12.43 -1.55
C PHE A 150 -3.04 11.99 -2.28
N LEU A 151 -3.24 11.48 -3.49
CA LEU A 151 -2.21 11.16 -4.47
C LEU A 151 -2.53 11.84 -5.79
N MET A 152 -1.50 12.32 -6.46
CA MET A 152 -1.60 12.88 -7.80
C MET A 152 -0.61 12.21 -8.75
N ASP A 153 -0.93 12.20 -10.04
CA ASP A 153 -0.01 11.73 -11.06
C ASP A 153 1.14 12.73 -11.31
N GLY A 154 2.14 12.26 -12.06
CA GLY A 154 3.32 13.05 -12.41
C GLY A 154 2.99 14.30 -13.22
N GLU A 155 1.97 14.27 -14.09
CA GLU A 155 1.57 15.42 -14.90
C GLU A 155 1.04 16.56 -14.03
N VAL A 156 0.16 16.28 -13.06
CA VAL A 156 -0.31 17.31 -12.12
C VAL A 156 0.84 17.79 -11.25
N ALA A 157 1.66 16.88 -10.72
CA ALA A 157 2.75 17.21 -9.81
C ALA A 157 3.80 18.13 -10.46
N GLN A 158 4.18 17.86 -11.71
CA GLN A 158 5.22 18.61 -12.42
C GLN A 158 4.75 19.98 -12.91
N ARG A 159 3.45 20.11 -13.23
CA ARG A 159 2.87 21.34 -13.77
C ARG A 159 2.44 22.33 -12.69
N GLN A 160 2.02 21.84 -11.52
CA GLN A 160 1.66 22.73 -10.41
C GLN A 160 2.91 23.43 -9.84
N SER A 161 2.75 24.68 -9.43
CA SER A 161 3.78 25.55 -8.86
C SER A 161 3.61 25.80 -7.36
N VAL A 162 2.38 25.70 -6.84
CA VAL A 162 2.00 26.15 -5.49
C VAL A 162 2.76 25.44 -4.38
N TYR A 163 2.98 24.14 -4.54
CA TYR A 163 3.56 23.27 -3.52
C TYR A 163 4.80 22.54 -4.03
N ARG A 164 5.50 23.13 -5.00
CA ARG A 164 6.68 22.53 -5.66
C ARG A 164 7.74 22.04 -4.66
N TYR A 165 8.01 22.81 -3.61
CA TYR A 165 9.01 22.46 -2.58
C TYR A 165 8.51 21.44 -1.56
N ASN A 166 7.20 21.22 -1.51
CA ASN A 166 6.52 20.32 -0.58
C ASN A 166 6.15 18.98 -1.23
N LEU A 167 6.48 18.80 -2.53
CA LEU A 167 6.19 17.57 -3.26
C LEU A 167 7.01 16.41 -2.72
N VAL A 168 6.33 15.30 -2.49
CA VAL A 168 6.93 14.04 -2.08
C VAL A 168 6.64 12.98 -3.13
N ASN A 169 7.70 12.41 -3.71
CA ASN A 169 7.60 11.27 -4.60
C ASN A 169 7.23 10.03 -3.78
N MET A 170 6.14 9.38 -4.18
CA MET A 170 5.59 8.21 -3.48
C MET A 170 5.96 6.90 -4.18
N GLY A 171 6.38 6.97 -5.45
CA GLY A 171 6.89 5.84 -6.22
C GLY A 171 6.39 5.81 -7.66
N LYS A 172 6.91 4.82 -8.38
CA LYS A 172 6.55 4.49 -9.75
C LYS A 172 5.73 3.20 -9.74
N LEU A 173 4.48 3.24 -10.19
CA LEU A 173 3.54 2.13 -10.02
C LEU A 173 2.97 1.61 -11.34
N SER A 174 2.71 0.29 -11.39
CA SER A 174 1.83 -0.31 -12.39
C SER A 174 0.42 -0.39 -11.84
N LEU A 175 -0.55 0.13 -12.60
CA LEU A 175 -1.97 0.00 -12.26
C LEU A 175 -2.61 -0.97 -13.26
N ALA A 176 -3.41 -1.93 -12.79
CA ALA A 176 -3.92 -3.08 -13.57
C ALA A 176 -4.85 -2.76 -14.78
N SER A 177 -4.89 -1.50 -15.21
CA SER A 177 -5.66 -0.99 -16.34
C SER A 177 -4.89 0.05 -17.18
N ILE A 178 -3.60 0.28 -16.89
CA ILE A 178 -2.76 1.27 -17.58
C ILE A 178 -1.52 0.54 -18.13
N PHE A 179 -1.24 0.72 -19.41
CA PHE A 179 -0.11 0.07 -20.08
C PHE A 179 1.25 0.73 -19.81
N HIS A 180 1.28 1.76 -18.96
CA HIS A 180 2.46 2.56 -18.64
C HIS A 180 2.51 2.81 -17.13
N PRO A 181 3.72 2.89 -16.55
CA PRO A 181 3.88 3.13 -15.14
C PRO A 181 3.58 4.59 -14.83
N VAL A 182 2.93 4.84 -13.69
CA VAL A 182 2.59 6.19 -13.23
C VAL A 182 3.50 6.54 -12.06
N ASN A 183 4.23 7.64 -12.19
CA ASN A 183 4.88 8.26 -11.04
C ASN A 183 3.83 9.00 -10.22
N ILE A 184 3.76 8.72 -8.93
CA ILE A 184 2.75 9.28 -8.03
C ILE A 184 3.40 10.16 -6.98
N TYR A 185 2.69 11.23 -6.63
CA TYR A 185 3.18 12.26 -5.73
C TYR A 185 2.10 12.66 -4.73
N THR A 186 2.53 13.26 -3.63
CA THR A 186 1.68 13.98 -2.68
C THR A 186 2.38 15.23 -2.17
N VAL A 187 1.76 15.97 -1.26
CA VAL A 187 2.33 17.21 -0.67
C VAL A 187 2.41 17.08 0.83
N TYR A 188 3.61 17.20 1.40
CA TYR A 188 3.77 17.26 2.86
C TYR A 188 3.90 18.71 3.32
N LYS A 189 3.16 19.06 4.37
CA LYS A 189 3.15 20.40 4.96
C LYS A 189 2.98 20.27 6.48
N PRO A 190 3.45 21.23 7.30
CA PRO A 190 3.19 21.19 8.73
C PRO A 190 1.68 21.08 9.05
N GLY A 191 1.32 20.02 9.77
CA GLY A 191 -0.06 19.68 10.13
C GLY A 191 -0.84 18.92 9.07
N VAL A 192 -0.20 18.42 8.01
CA VAL A 192 -0.82 17.67 6.91
C VAL A 192 0.08 16.48 6.53
N GLN A 193 -0.52 15.34 6.17
CA GLN A 193 0.20 14.13 5.74
C GLN A 193 1.19 13.62 6.80
N ASN A 194 0.71 13.48 8.03
CA ASN A 194 1.46 12.95 9.18
C ASN A 194 2.65 13.77 9.67
N TRP A 195 2.93 14.96 9.12
CA TRP A 195 3.94 15.86 9.70
C TRP A 195 3.30 16.78 10.76
N PRO A 196 3.77 16.78 12.02
CA PRO A 196 3.24 17.63 13.08
C PRO A 196 3.36 19.13 12.76
N ARG A 197 2.36 19.92 13.19
CA ARG A 197 2.30 21.38 12.91
C ARG A 197 3.36 22.19 13.67
N ASP A 198 3.80 21.67 14.80
CA ASP A 198 4.74 22.29 15.73
C ASP A 198 6.22 22.04 15.38
N LEU A 199 6.50 21.13 14.44
CA LEU A 199 7.86 20.87 13.98
C LEU A 199 8.32 21.92 12.97
N PRO A 200 9.64 22.26 12.96
CA PRO A 200 10.20 23.20 11.99
C PRO A 200 9.98 22.78 10.55
N GLU A 201 9.65 23.75 9.69
CA GLU A 201 9.50 23.51 8.25
C GLU A 201 10.83 23.09 7.59
N GLU A 202 11.98 23.55 8.09
CA GLU A 202 13.31 23.16 7.61
C GLU A 202 13.57 21.65 7.76
N ASP A 203 13.13 21.07 8.88
CA ASP A 203 13.22 19.62 9.11
C ASP A 203 12.33 18.86 8.12
N LEU A 204 11.14 19.39 7.81
CA LEU A 204 10.27 18.80 6.80
C LEU A 204 10.93 18.81 5.43
N LEU A 205 11.45 19.97 5.01
CA LEU A 205 12.11 20.09 3.71
C LEU A 205 13.33 19.17 3.60
N THR A 206 14.08 18.99 4.70
CA THR A 206 15.18 18.03 4.77
C THR A 206 14.69 16.60 4.58
N PHE A 207 13.61 16.20 5.25
CA PHE A 207 13.00 14.89 5.06
C PHE A 207 12.53 14.67 3.61
N ILE A 208 11.83 15.66 3.04
CA ILE A 208 11.34 15.62 1.66
C ILE A 208 12.50 15.41 0.70
N GLN A 209 13.60 16.15 0.88
CA GLN A 209 14.80 16.01 0.06
C GLN A 209 15.38 14.59 0.15
N LEU A 210 15.66 14.09 1.36
CA LEU A 210 16.22 12.75 1.58
C LEU A 210 15.37 11.66 0.91
N LYS A 211 14.04 11.76 1.07
CA LYS A 211 13.12 10.82 0.49
C LYS A 211 13.07 10.93 -1.04
N ASN A 212 12.99 12.14 -1.59
CA ASN A 212 12.90 12.33 -3.03
C ASN A 212 14.16 11.88 -3.77
N GLU A 213 15.36 12.11 -3.19
CA GLU A 213 16.62 11.60 -3.74
C GLU A 213 16.63 10.06 -3.80
N ALA A 214 16.15 9.40 -2.74
CA ALA A 214 16.01 7.94 -2.73
C ALA A 214 14.99 7.47 -3.78
N MET A 215 13.88 8.18 -3.92
CA MET A 215 12.81 7.82 -4.85
C MET A 215 13.15 8.12 -6.31
N GLU A 216 14.05 9.06 -6.60
CA GLU A 216 14.60 9.24 -7.95
C GLU A 216 15.41 8.02 -8.38
N LEU A 217 16.25 7.49 -7.49
CA LEU A 217 16.97 6.22 -7.69
C LEU A 217 16.05 5.00 -7.68
N PHE A 218 14.87 5.08 -7.06
CA PHE A 218 13.87 4.01 -7.13
C PHE A 218 13.18 4.00 -8.49
N SER A 219 12.61 5.14 -8.90
CA SER A 219 11.82 5.24 -10.13
C SER A 219 12.69 5.15 -11.39
N GLY A 220 13.95 5.59 -11.30
CA GLY A 220 14.83 5.84 -12.42
C GLY A 220 14.42 7.10 -13.19
N ASN A 221 15.38 7.70 -13.89
CA ASN A 221 15.16 8.84 -14.75
C ASN A 221 15.93 8.66 -16.07
N PRO A 222 15.24 8.25 -17.15
CA PRO A 222 15.87 8.06 -18.45
C PRO A 222 16.49 9.32 -19.05
N GLU A 223 15.94 10.51 -18.73
CA GLU A 223 16.42 11.79 -19.28
C GLU A 223 17.79 12.17 -18.70
N THR A 224 18.03 11.82 -17.44
CA THR A 224 19.30 12.08 -16.74
C THR A 224 20.21 10.85 -16.68
N GLY A 225 19.77 9.71 -17.24
CA GLY A 225 20.52 8.45 -17.24
C GLY A 225 20.54 7.72 -15.90
N VAL A 226 19.70 8.11 -14.94
CA VAL A 226 19.58 7.45 -13.64
C VAL A 226 18.83 6.13 -13.83
N VAL A 227 19.45 5.02 -13.42
CA VAL A 227 18.89 3.68 -13.53
C VAL A 227 18.46 3.20 -12.14
N PRO A 228 17.33 2.47 -12.00
CA PRO A 228 16.92 1.98 -10.70
C PRO A 228 17.98 1.14 -9.99
N PHE A 229 18.27 1.44 -8.71
CA PHE A 229 19.26 0.70 -7.92
C PHE A 229 18.80 0.48 -6.48
N PHE A 230 18.02 -0.59 -6.29
CA PHE A 230 17.30 -0.86 -5.03
C PHE A 230 18.17 -1.04 -3.78
N PRO A 231 19.38 -1.66 -3.82
CA PRO A 231 20.23 -1.74 -2.64
C PRO A 231 20.54 -0.37 -2.03
N HIS A 232 20.85 0.62 -2.87
CA HIS A 232 21.14 1.98 -2.40
C HIS A 232 19.88 2.74 -2.02
N VAL A 233 18.79 2.58 -2.78
CA VAL A 233 17.47 3.12 -2.40
C VAL A 233 17.08 2.67 -0.99
N ARG A 234 17.29 1.39 -0.67
CA ARG A 234 17.00 0.83 0.65
C ARG A 234 17.81 1.54 1.75
N GLU A 235 19.11 1.76 1.54
CA GLU A 235 19.96 2.49 2.49
C GLU A 235 19.45 3.93 2.71
N MET A 236 19.17 4.65 1.62
CA MET A 236 18.70 6.04 1.68
C MET A 236 17.32 6.15 2.33
N LEU A 237 16.39 5.23 2.01
CA LEU A 237 15.07 5.18 2.61
C LEU A 237 15.12 4.81 4.10
N LEU A 238 16.03 3.93 4.52
CA LEU A 238 16.24 3.65 5.94
C LEU A 238 16.76 4.88 6.69
N ALA A 239 17.71 5.63 6.11
CA ALA A 239 18.19 6.88 6.68
C ALA A 239 17.08 7.95 6.76
N ALA A 240 16.28 8.11 5.71
CA ALA A 240 15.13 9.01 5.70
C ALA A 240 14.06 8.58 6.73
N GLN A 241 13.85 7.26 6.90
CA GLN A 241 12.93 6.70 7.88
C GLN A 241 13.38 6.99 9.32
N GLU A 242 14.67 6.83 9.61
CA GLU A 242 15.26 7.13 10.91
C GLU A 242 15.18 8.63 11.22
N PHE A 243 15.48 9.48 10.25
CA PHE A 243 15.31 10.93 10.38
C PHE A 243 13.86 11.29 10.72
N TYR A 244 12.90 10.79 9.94
CA TYR A 244 11.48 11.02 10.18
C TYR A 244 11.04 10.51 11.56
N LEU A 245 11.45 9.29 11.94
CA LEU A 245 11.12 8.69 13.23
C LEU A 245 11.68 9.52 14.40
N GLY A 246 12.91 10.03 14.27
CA GLY A 246 13.53 10.88 15.28
C GLY A 246 12.83 12.22 15.50
N LYS A 247 12.16 12.74 14.46
CA LYS A 247 11.41 14.00 14.51
C LYS A 247 9.95 13.81 14.94
N VAL A 248 9.27 12.84 14.34
CA VAL A 248 7.81 12.66 14.44
C VAL A 248 7.42 11.61 15.50
N GLY A 249 8.33 10.73 15.89
CA GLY A 249 8.09 9.68 16.89
C GLY A 249 7.32 8.45 16.37
N LYS A 250 6.90 8.45 15.11
CA LYS A 250 6.33 7.30 14.40
C LYS A 250 6.98 7.12 13.04
N LYS A 251 6.85 5.94 12.43
CA LYS A 251 7.37 5.67 11.09
C LYS A 251 6.46 6.24 10.01
N ASP A 252 7.03 6.87 9.00
CA ASP A 252 6.35 7.15 7.74
C ASP A 252 5.87 5.86 7.04
N LYS A 253 4.56 5.75 6.82
CA LYS A 253 3.95 4.56 6.22
C LYS A 253 4.38 4.37 4.77
N SER A 254 4.62 5.46 4.03
CA SER A 254 4.95 5.33 2.61
C SER A 254 6.37 4.81 2.37
N ILE A 255 7.36 5.24 3.17
CA ILE A 255 8.69 4.63 3.15
C ILE A 255 8.61 3.15 3.50
N TYR A 256 7.83 2.79 4.53
CA TYR A 256 7.63 1.39 4.91
C TYR A 256 7.14 0.53 3.74
N GLN A 257 6.17 1.02 2.96
CA GLN A 257 5.65 0.27 1.81
C GLN A 257 6.68 0.06 0.71
N VAL A 258 7.47 1.09 0.39
CA VAL A 258 8.52 0.96 -0.63
C VAL A 258 9.63 0.01 -0.15
N LEU A 259 10.02 0.10 1.12
CA LEU A 259 10.98 -0.84 1.73
C LEU A 259 10.44 -2.27 1.73
N LYS A 260 9.14 -2.47 2.01
CA LYS A 260 8.50 -3.78 1.93
C LYS A 260 8.63 -4.35 0.52
N TYR A 261 8.29 -3.57 -0.51
CA TYR A 261 8.44 -3.98 -1.90
C TYR A 261 9.89 -4.34 -2.27
N ILE A 262 10.87 -3.53 -1.85
CA ILE A 262 12.30 -3.79 -2.08
C ILE A 262 12.76 -5.06 -1.35
N ASN A 263 12.23 -5.34 -0.15
CA ASN A 263 12.58 -6.57 0.55
C ASN A 263 12.03 -7.82 -0.18
N GLU A 264 10.86 -7.72 -0.80
CA GLU A 264 10.25 -8.78 -1.63
C GLU A 264 10.94 -8.88 -3.01
N ASN A 265 11.49 -7.77 -3.51
CA ASN A 265 12.17 -7.66 -4.80
C ASN A 265 13.50 -6.92 -4.61
N PRO A 266 14.58 -7.59 -4.18
CA PRO A 266 15.85 -6.93 -3.83
C PRO A 266 16.53 -6.19 -4.99
N GLU A 267 16.19 -6.57 -6.23
CA GLU A 267 16.65 -5.93 -7.45
C GLU A 267 15.48 -5.56 -8.36
N PRO A 268 15.61 -4.51 -9.20
CA PRO A 268 14.59 -4.18 -10.18
C PRO A 268 14.43 -5.35 -11.17
N ASN A 269 13.25 -5.95 -11.20
CA ASN A 269 12.97 -7.01 -12.16
C ASN A 269 13.07 -6.48 -13.60
N GLY A 270 13.25 -7.37 -14.59
CA GLY A 270 13.40 -6.96 -16.00
C GLY A 270 12.23 -6.14 -16.56
N GLY A 271 11.06 -6.20 -15.92
CA GLY A 271 9.87 -5.41 -16.25
C GLY A 271 9.78 -4.07 -15.53
N PHE A 272 10.56 -3.81 -14.48
CA PHE A 272 10.35 -2.69 -13.56
C PHE A 272 10.50 -1.33 -14.23
N ASN A 273 11.41 -1.19 -15.19
CA ASN A 273 11.53 0.06 -15.95
C ASN A 273 10.25 0.37 -16.75
N ARG A 274 9.54 -0.67 -17.23
CA ARG A 274 8.31 -0.55 -18.01
C ARG A 274 7.04 -0.57 -17.16
N ALA A 275 7.05 -1.24 -16.02
CA ALA A 275 5.85 -1.45 -15.19
C ALA A 275 5.90 -0.70 -13.86
N GLY A 276 7.08 -0.37 -13.33
CA GLY A 276 7.24 0.13 -11.97
C GLY A 276 6.95 -0.96 -10.93
N MET A 277 6.65 -0.54 -9.71
CA MET A 277 6.18 -1.39 -8.63
C MET A 277 4.80 -1.94 -8.97
N GLU A 278 4.72 -3.26 -9.10
CA GLU A 278 3.46 -3.94 -9.32
C GLU A 278 2.61 -3.87 -8.07
N MET A 279 1.51 -3.13 -8.15
CA MET A 279 0.52 -3.14 -7.09
C MET A 279 -0.18 -4.49 -7.13
N ILE A 280 0.12 -5.35 -6.16
CA ILE A 280 -0.65 -6.57 -5.94
C ILE A 280 -2.08 -6.14 -5.61
N GLU A 281 -2.93 -6.04 -6.63
CA GLU A 281 -4.35 -5.72 -6.49
C GLU A 281 -4.96 -6.68 -5.49
N LYS A 282 -5.27 -6.20 -4.27
CA LYS A 282 -6.04 -6.92 -3.26
C LYS A 282 -5.83 -8.45 -3.29
N ARG A 283 -4.59 -8.95 -3.39
CA ARG A 283 -4.33 -10.21 -2.70
C ARG A 283 -4.25 -9.82 -1.25
N ARG A 284 -5.24 -10.29 -0.51
CA ARG A 284 -5.26 -10.33 0.95
C ARG A 284 -4.11 -11.21 1.47
N ASP A 285 -2.88 -10.92 1.07
CA ASP A 285 -1.69 -11.71 1.31
C ASP A 285 -0.65 -10.81 2.01
N ASP A 286 -1.07 -10.22 3.13
CA ASP A 286 -0.12 -9.79 4.16
C ASP A 286 0.73 -11.00 4.57
N PHE A 287 2.00 -10.84 4.93
CA PHE A 287 2.80 -11.95 5.48
C PHE A 287 2.10 -12.53 6.73
N GLY A 288 1.52 -11.67 7.57
CA GLY A 288 0.54 -12.04 8.61
C GLY A 288 -0.69 -12.80 8.11
N ARG A 289 -1.24 -12.47 6.94
CA ARG A 289 -2.33 -13.24 6.31
C ARG A 289 -1.86 -14.53 5.63
N ARG A 290 -0.63 -14.62 5.11
CA ARG A 290 -0.05 -15.81 4.48
C ARG A 290 0.34 -16.86 5.50
N ILE A 291 0.95 -16.46 6.62
CA ILE A 291 1.12 -17.34 7.79
C ILE A 291 -0.27 -17.82 8.30
N PHE A 292 -1.28 -16.97 8.22
CA PHE A 292 -2.63 -17.26 8.72
C PHE A 292 -3.50 -18.10 7.75
N HIS A 293 -3.32 -18.00 6.44
CA HIS A 293 -4.04 -18.79 5.43
C HIS A 293 -3.57 -20.25 5.36
N MET A 294 -2.56 -20.62 6.14
CA MET A 294 -2.05 -21.98 6.23
C MET A 294 -3.06 -22.92 6.92
N SER A 295 -3.56 -23.86 6.12
CA SER A 295 -4.47 -24.94 6.47
C SER A 295 -5.92 -24.51 6.80
N CYS A 296 -6.77 -24.47 5.76
CA CYS A 296 -8.23 -24.25 5.87
C CYS A 296 -8.97 -25.15 6.89
N GLY A 297 -8.34 -26.21 7.38
CA GLY A 297 -8.84 -27.04 8.48
C GLY A 297 -8.56 -26.51 9.90
N PHE A 298 -7.62 -25.59 10.10
CA PHE A 298 -7.16 -25.12 11.42
C PHE A 298 -7.86 -23.83 11.89
N LEU A 299 -8.24 -22.93 10.97
CA LEU A 299 -8.87 -21.65 11.31
C LEU A 299 -10.25 -21.76 11.97
N LYS A 300 -10.92 -22.92 11.87
CA LYS A 300 -12.18 -23.16 12.58
C LYS A 300 -11.99 -23.40 14.08
N SER A 301 -10.76 -23.55 14.58
CA SER A 301 -10.46 -23.92 15.97
C SER A 301 -9.55 -22.93 16.72
N LEU A 302 -9.29 -21.75 16.15
CA LEU A 302 -8.55 -20.69 16.84
C LEU A 302 -9.50 -19.84 17.70
N ASP A 303 -9.09 -19.59 18.94
CA ASP A 303 -9.77 -18.67 19.85
C ASP A 303 -9.74 -17.24 19.30
N HIS A 304 -10.87 -16.52 19.46
CA HIS A 304 -11.06 -15.15 18.96
C HIS A 304 -9.98 -14.17 19.44
N ASP A 305 -9.41 -14.39 20.63
CA ASP A 305 -8.39 -13.53 21.23
C ASP A 305 -7.02 -13.64 20.54
N LEU A 306 -6.66 -14.81 20.00
CA LEU A 306 -5.43 -14.94 19.20
C LEU A 306 -5.57 -14.19 17.87
N TYR A 307 -6.77 -14.21 17.27
CA TYR A 307 -7.06 -13.53 16.00
C TYR A 307 -6.88 -12.02 16.10
N ILE A 308 -7.44 -11.39 17.14
CA ILE A 308 -7.38 -9.94 17.33
C ILE A 308 -5.93 -9.49 17.52
N THR A 309 -5.19 -10.16 18.40
CA THR A 309 -3.79 -9.79 18.72
C THR A 309 -2.87 -9.89 17.48
N LEU A 310 -3.12 -10.83 16.56
CA LEU A 310 -2.28 -11.05 15.37
C LEU A 310 -2.56 -10.09 14.22
N VAL A 311 -3.81 -9.66 14.07
CA VAL A 311 -4.22 -8.74 13.00
C VAL A 311 -3.89 -7.30 13.36
N GLU A 312 -3.89 -6.97 14.65
CA GLU A 312 -3.63 -5.61 15.14
C GLU A 312 -2.14 -5.35 15.44
N GLU A 313 -1.38 -6.35 15.90
CA GLU A 313 0.04 -6.19 16.23
C GLU A 313 0.95 -6.71 15.09
N ILE A 314 1.25 -5.89 14.09
CA ILE A 314 2.23 -6.23 13.02
C ILE A 314 3.71 -6.10 13.47
N GLU A 315 3.94 -5.76 14.74
CA GLU A 315 5.27 -5.58 15.35
C GLU A 315 6.16 -6.81 15.21
N TRP A 316 5.59 -8.02 15.20
CA TRP A 316 6.37 -9.26 15.11
C TRP A 316 6.95 -9.53 13.72
N GLU A 317 6.35 -8.98 12.65
CA GLU A 317 6.81 -9.21 11.26
C GLU A 317 8.27 -8.78 11.08
N LYS A 318 8.72 -7.73 11.79
CA LYS A 318 10.09 -7.20 11.71
C LYS A 318 11.17 -8.16 12.24
N PHE A 319 10.78 -9.18 13.00
CA PHE A 319 11.72 -10.17 13.55
C PHE A 319 11.93 -11.38 12.64
N PHE A 320 11.14 -11.48 11.57
CA PHE A 320 11.35 -12.47 10.53
C PHE A 320 12.39 -11.96 9.54
N LYS A 321 13.57 -12.59 9.54
CA LYS A 321 14.67 -12.25 8.63
C LYS A 321 14.60 -13.12 7.38
N LEU A 322 14.76 -12.48 6.22
CA LEU A 322 14.80 -13.18 4.94
C LEU A 322 16.14 -13.92 4.79
N GLU A 323 16.09 -15.17 4.36
CA GLU A 323 17.25 -15.99 4.04
C GLU A 323 17.05 -16.65 2.67
N TRP A 324 18.06 -16.55 1.82
CA TRP A 324 18.12 -17.23 0.52
C TRP A 324 18.99 -18.48 0.65
N ARG A 325 18.52 -19.59 0.09
CA ARG A 325 19.22 -20.88 0.10
C ARG A 325 19.10 -21.51 -1.28
N LEU A 326 20.18 -22.13 -1.73
CA LEU A 326 20.23 -22.78 -3.03
C LEU A 326 19.72 -24.21 -2.93
N GLU A 327 19.33 -24.77 -4.06
CA GLU A 327 19.05 -26.21 -4.18
C GLU A 327 20.18 -27.05 -3.54
N GLY A 328 19.81 -28.01 -2.70
CA GLY A 328 20.71 -28.90 -1.97
C GLY A 328 21.20 -28.37 -0.62
N ASP A 329 20.92 -27.11 -0.26
CA ASP A 329 21.29 -26.57 1.06
C ASP A 329 20.55 -27.29 2.19
N VAL A 330 21.29 -27.70 3.24
CA VAL A 330 20.72 -28.26 4.47
C VAL A 330 20.24 -27.13 5.37
N LEU A 331 18.92 -27.01 5.51
CA LEU A 331 18.26 -25.95 6.28
C LEU A 331 18.16 -26.30 7.76
N ILE A 332 17.90 -27.57 8.06
CA ILE A 332 17.82 -28.12 9.41
C ILE A 332 18.52 -29.47 9.41
N THR A 333 19.33 -29.71 10.44
CA THR A 333 19.92 -31.03 10.73
C THR A 333 19.23 -31.64 11.94
N ILE A 334 18.85 -32.91 11.85
CA ILE A 334 18.28 -33.68 12.96
C ILE A 334 19.20 -33.65 14.20
N ASP A 335 18.63 -33.71 15.39
CA ASP A 335 19.28 -33.63 16.71
C ASP A 335 20.02 -32.34 17.04
N SER A 336 20.17 -31.41 16.09
CA SER A 336 20.73 -30.09 16.35
C SER A 336 19.81 -29.26 17.28
N ILE A 337 20.39 -28.26 17.95
CA ILE A 337 19.63 -27.33 18.80
C ILE A 337 18.88 -26.35 17.90
N ALA A 338 17.60 -26.12 18.19
CA ALA A 338 16.80 -25.19 17.42
C ALA A 338 17.29 -23.73 17.55
N ASP A 339 17.56 -23.13 16.40
CA ASP A 339 18.03 -21.75 16.23
C ASP A 339 16.95 -20.80 15.68
N GLY A 340 15.77 -21.34 15.35
CA GLY A 340 14.62 -20.57 14.88
C GLY A 340 13.49 -21.43 14.33
N VAL A 341 12.43 -20.76 13.89
CA VAL A 341 11.34 -21.33 13.10
C VAL A 341 11.36 -20.67 11.73
N TYR A 342 11.11 -21.47 10.69
CA TYR A 342 11.22 -21.05 9.29
C TYR A 342 9.86 -21.06 8.62
N TYR A 343 9.59 -20.03 7.84
CA TYR A 343 8.50 -19.96 6.89
C TYR A 343 9.06 -20.03 5.47
N LEU A 344 8.55 -20.93 4.65
CA LEU A 344 8.91 -21.09 3.26
C LEU A 344 8.10 -20.10 2.41
N GLU A 345 8.74 -19.06 1.88
CA GLU A 345 8.07 -18.06 1.04
C GLU A 345 8.00 -18.49 -0.42
N SER A 346 8.99 -19.23 -0.90
CA SER A 346 9.11 -19.70 -2.27
C SER A 346 9.99 -20.94 -2.33
N GLY A 347 9.69 -21.84 -3.27
CA GLY A 347 10.42 -23.07 -3.54
C GLY A 347 9.87 -24.29 -2.80
N LEU A 348 10.64 -25.38 -2.85
CA LEU A 348 10.28 -26.68 -2.27
C LEU A 348 11.39 -27.14 -1.31
N VAL A 349 10.99 -27.78 -0.20
CA VAL A 349 11.94 -28.42 0.72
C VAL A 349 11.50 -29.85 1.02
N GLU A 350 12.48 -30.73 1.13
CA GLU A 350 12.29 -32.12 1.49
C GLU A 350 12.61 -32.33 2.97
N VAL A 351 11.75 -33.07 3.66
CA VAL A 351 11.91 -33.44 5.07
C VAL A 351 12.25 -34.93 5.15
N THR A 352 13.40 -35.26 5.76
CA THR A 352 13.87 -36.64 5.88
C THR A 352 14.12 -37.03 7.34
N ASP A 353 13.91 -38.30 7.66
CA ASP A 353 14.18 -38.86 8.98
C ASP A 353 15.68 -39.16 9.20
N ALA A 354 16.02 -39.82 10.33
CA ALA A 354 17.40 -40.24 10.64
C ALA A 354 17.95 -41.31 9.67
N ASN A 355 17.08 -42.06 9.00
CA ASN A 355 17.43 -43.11 8.05
C ASN A 355 17.56 -42.57 6.61
N GLY A 356 17.24 -41.30 6.40
CA GLY A 356 17.22 -40.66 5.08
C GLY A 356 15.95 -40.96 4.29
N GLU A 357 14.90 -41.49 4.93
CA GLU A 357 13.60 -41.69 4.29
C GLU A 357 12.84 -40.36 4.25
N ASN A 358 12.26 -40.04 3.08
CA ASN A 358 11.40 -38.88 2.92
C ASN A 358 10.10 -39.08 3.69
N ILE A 359 9.84 -38.18 4.64
CA ILE A 359 8.63 -38.19 5.47
C ILE A 359 7.65 -37.09 5.08
N ALA A 360 8.10 -36.03 4.38
CA ALA A 360 7.25 -34.99 3.82
C ALA A 360 8.00 -34.16 2.77
N SER A 361 7.25 -33.57 1.83
CA SER A 361 7.69 -32.43 1.02
C SER A 361 6.84 -31.23 1.39
N LEU A 362 7.47 -30.07 1.56
CA LEU A 362 6.83 -28.82 1.95
C LEU A 362 7.00 -27.77 0.84
N GLU A 363 5.97 -26.96 0.64
CA GLU A 363 5.91 -25.97 -0.44
C GLU A 363 5.74 -24.54 0.10
N ALA A 364 5.82 -23.57 -0.80
CA ALA A 364 5.60 -22.17 -0.47
C ALA A 364 4.31 -21.95 0.34
N GLY A 365 4.47 -21.34 1.51
CA GLY A 365 3.42 -21.19 2.51
C GLY A 365 3.62 -22.06 3.74
N ASP A 366 4.44 -23.12 3.70
CA ASP A 366 4.63 -23.98 4.86
C ASP A 366 5.59 -23.41 5.92
N VAL A 367 5.36 -23.82 7.17
CA VAL A 367 6.27 -23.58 8.30
C VAL A 367 6.96 -24.87 8.70
N PHE A 368 8.24 -24.79 9.06
CA PHE A 368 9.03 -25.92 9.53
C PHE A 368 10.01 -25.55 10.64
N GLY A 369 10.44 -26.56 11.39
CA GLY A 369 11.31 -26.42 12.57
C GLY A 369 10.57 -26.07 13.86
N GLU A 370 9.25 -25.88 13.80
CA GLU A 370 8.39 -25.56 14.95
C GLU A 370 8.29 -26.69 15.97
N ILE A 371 8.40 -27.96 15.52
CA ILE A 371 8.28 -29.15 16.37
C ILE A 371 9.32 -29.16 17.48
N ALA A 372 10.53 -28.65 17.21
CA ALA A 372 11.58 -28.59 18.21
C ALA A 372 11.17 -27.80 19.46
N TYR A 373 10.25 -26.85 19.36
CA TYR A 373 9.81 -26.02 20.49
C TYR A 373 8.72 -26.65 21.36
N LEU A 374 8.29 -27.89 21.07
CA LEU A 374 7.36 -28.63 21.91
C LEU A 374 8.02 -29.31 23.13
N ASP A 375 9.33 -29.54 23.07
CA ASP A 375 10.12 -30.17 24.12
C ASP A 375 11.14 -29.17 24.71
N GLU A 376 11.43 -29.30 26.00
CA GLU A 376 12.42 -28.49 26.73
C GLU A 376 13.82 -28.65 26.14
N ALA A 377 14.13 -29.81 25.54
CA ALA A 377 15.42 -30.08 24.93
C ALA A 377 15.66 -29.31 23.61
N GLN A 378 14.62 -28.74 23.00
CA GLN A 378 14.67 -27.95 21.75
C GLN A 378 15.45 -28.61 20.60
N ARG A 379 15.36 -29.95 20.49
CA ARG A 379 16.06 -30.71 19.44
C ARG A 379 15.24 -30.83 18.17
N ARG A 380 15.92 -30.71 17.02
CA ARG A 380 15.34 -30.95 15.70
C ARG A 380 15.02 -32.43 15.51
N THR A 381 13.82 -32.71 15.00
CA THR A 381 13.30 -34.09 14.88
C THR A 381 13.48 -34.70 13.48
N ALA A 382 13.90 -33.90 12.50
CA ALA A 382 14.08 -34.30 11.12
C ALA A 382 15.11 -33.40 10.44
N ASN A 383 15.68 -33.86 9.32
CA ASN A 383 16.44 -33.01 8.42
C ASN A 383 15.47 -32.27 7.49
N VAL A 384 15.86 -31.06 7.06
CA VAL A 384 15.15 -30.32 6.03
C VAL A 384 16.17 -29.83 5.01
N VAL A 385 15.98 -30.19 3.74
CA VAL A 385 16.89 -29.89 2.64
C VAL A 385 16.14 -29.17 1.54
N ALA A 386 16.75 -28.14 0.94
CA ALA A 386 16.15 -27.43 -0.18
C ALA A 386 16.14 -28.30 -1.44
N GLU A 387 14.95 -28.57 -2.00
CA GLU A 387 14.78 -29.32 -3.26
C GLU A 387 14.90 -28.40 -4.48
N THR A 388 14.64 -27.10 -4.29
CA THR A 388 14.89 -26.04 -5.28
C THR A 388 15.62 -24.89 -4.61
N ASP A 389 15.95 -23.82 -5.35
CA ASP A 389 16.24 -22.54 -4.72
C ASP A 389 15.04 -22.10 -3.88
N VAL A 390 15.28 -21.69 -2.63
CA VAL A 390 14.23 -21.32 -1.68
C VAL A 390 14.45 -19.96 -1.07
N VAL A 391 13.33 -19.32 -0.76
CA VAL A 391 13.27 -18.08 0.01
C VAL A 391 12.61 -18.38 1.34
N LEU A 392 13.28 -18.07 2.43
CA LEU A 392 12.83 -18.37 3.78
C LEU A 392 12.68 -17.08 4.57
N ARG A 393 11.69 -17.04 5.47
CA ARG A 393 11.65 -16.08 6.56
C ARG A 393 11.87 -16.79 7.89
N LYS A 394 12.94 -16.45 8.60
CA LYS A 394 13.32 -17.05 9.89
C LYS A 394 13.05 -16.10 11.05
N ILE A 395 12.36 -16.59 12.06
CA ILE A 395 12.35 -15.97 13.40
C ILE A 395 13.31 -16.73 14.31
N SER A 396 14.21 -16.01 14.97
CA SER A 396 15.20 -16.62 15.87
C SER A 396 14.53 -17.13 17.16
N SER A 397 15.13 -18.14 17.82
CA SER A 397 14.64 -18.63 19.12
C SER A 397 14.51 -17.49 20.15
N ALA A 398 15.48 -16.57 20.16
CA ALA A 398 15.50 -15.42 21.07
C ALA A 398 14.39 -14.40 20.79
N ASP A 399 14.02 -14.21 19.52
CA ASP A 399 12.93 -13.31 19.14
C ASP A 399 11.56 -13.97 19.32
N LEU A 400 11.46 -15.28 19.14
CA LEU A 400 10.22 -16.02 19.35
C LEU A 400 9.71 -15.90 20.80
N GLU A 401 10.62 -15.89 21.78
CA GLU A 401 10.25 -15.68 23.20
C GLU A 401 9.64 -14.29 23.47
N LYS A 402 9.89 -13.29 22.60
CA LYS A 402 9.30 -11.95 22.74
C LYS A 402 7.83 -11.91 22.30
N PHE A 403 7.36 -12.94 21.57
CA PHE A 403 6.01 -13.00 21.00
C PHE A 403 5.29 -14.29 21.43
N PRO A 404 4.78 -14.38 22.68
CA PRO A 404 4.09 -15.56 23.18
C PRO A 404 2.90 -16.00 22.31
N VAL A 405 2.22 -15.06 21.66
CA VAL A 405 1.10 -15.35 20.74
C VAL A 405 1.57 -16.15 19.53
N ILE A 406 2.67 -15.76 18.90
CA ILE A 406 3.26 -16.45 17.75
C ILE A 406 3.75 -17.84 18.15
N LYS A 407 4.42 -17.93 19.32
CA LYS A 407 4.84 -19.22 19.89
C LYS A 407 3.66 -20.19 20.05
N ARG A 408 2.52 -19.73 20.58
CA ARG A 408 1.30 -20.55 20.72
C ARG A 408 0.73 -21.04 19.39
N ILE A 409 0.86 -20.26 18.30
CA ILE A 409 0.43 -20.69 16.96
C ILE A 409 1.32 -21.82 16.46
N PHE A 410 2.64 -21.64 16.54
CA PHE A 410 3.61 -22.66 16.14
C PHE A 410 3.46 -23.95 16.94
N GLU A 411 3.24 -23.86 18.26
CA GLU A 411 2.93 -25.03 19.10
C GLU A 411 1.67 -25.76 18.63
N LYS A 412 0.61 -25.03 18.23
CA LYS A 412 -0.62 -25.65 17.72
C LYS A 412 -0.38 -26.33 16.35
N ILE A 413 0.39 -25.71 15.45
CA ILE A 413 0.78 -26.31 14.17
C ILE A 413 1.58 -27.60 14.40
N ALA A 414 2.58 -27.53 15.29
CA ALA A 414 3.42 -28.66 15.67
C ALA A 414 2.61 -29.86 16.18
N LYS A 415 1.69 -29.62 17.13
CA LYS A 415 0.83 -30.66 17.71
C LYS A 415 -0.05 -31.35 16.67
N LYS A 416 -0.58 -30.57 15.72
CA LYS A 416 -1.40 -31.11 14.63
C LYS A 416 -0.58 -31.99 13.69
N ARG A 417 0.64 -31.56 13.34
CA ARG A 417 1.55 -32.31 12.48
C ARG A 417 2.00 -33.62 13.13
N LEU A 418 2.27 -33.61 14.44
CA LEU A 418 2.53 -34.85 15.20
C LEU A 418 1.33 -35.79 15.20
N ALA A 419 0.10 -35.28 15.35
CA ALA A 419 -1.11 -36.11 15.33
C ALA A 419 -1.44 -36.69 13.94
N GLN A 420 -0.87 -36.15 12.86
CA GLN A 420 -1.02 -36.66 11.50
C GLN A 420 0.06 -37.67 11.10
N ASN A 421 1.21 -37.63 11.80
CA ASN A 421 2.36 -38.50 11.58
C ASN A 421 2.48 -39.63 12.63
N SER A 422 1.52 -39.73 13.55
CA SER A 422 1.37 -40.82 14.54
C SER A 422 0.29 -41.80 14.06
#